data_AF-A0A1Y4HX55-F1
#
_entry.id   AF-A0A1Y4HX55-F1
#
_cell.length_a   1.000
_cell.length_b   1.000
_cell.length_c   1.000
_cell.angle_alpha   90.00
_cell.angle_beta   90.00
_cell.angle_gamma   90.00
#
_symmetry.space_group_name_H-M   'P 1'
#
loop_
_entity.id
_entity.type
_entity.pdbx_description
1 polymer ?
#
loop_
_entity_poly.entity_id
_entity_poly.type
_entity_poly.pdbx_seq_one_letter_code
_entity_poly.pdbx_strand_id
1 'polypeptide(L)'
;MPRADAPIQKTEYRLYVIHVFSSLFLSDYFYCTRIPRGPQLFFPIVPAAGERSIQNMEPLPRTGRGLNANQLKLIAVAAMVVDHCTAFLFPLVPEAWLLRLIGRLTAPIMCFFIAEGFAHTSNLRRYLGRLLLAALVSHVPFVLCHGGLSSFWNTSSVMWTLFLGLAALAFSANPRYPVWLKCIVVLACCALAWRSDWSWYAILWILGFGLFRQDRKRAFAVFAAVGACYAVKGLAVPSLFTISYFGVFLAIPLLLLYNGTHGTRSRALQYGFYWFYPAHLLVIWWISLLLQTP
;
A
#
# COMPACT_ATOMS: atom_id res chain seq x y z
N MET A 1 -16.26 19.27 73.23
CA MET A 1 -15.34 18.12 73.25
C MET A 1 -15.27 17.52 71.85
N PRO A 2 -14.07 17.51 71.27
CA PRO A 2 -13.80 17.20 69.85
C PRO A 2 -13.22 15.79 69.67
N ARG A 3 -13.15 15.35 68.41
CA ARG A 3 -12.03 14.64 67.76
C ARG A 3 -12.30 14.72 66.25
N ALA A 4 -11.64 15.56 65.46
CA ALA A 4 -10.21 15.53 65.12
C ALA A 4 -9.89 14.16 64.46
N ASP A 5 -9.42 14.04 63.21
CA ASP A 5 -8.29 14.74 62.61
C ASP A 5 -8.34 14.69 61.07
N ALA A 6 -7.95 15.79 60.40
CA ALA A 6 -7.19 15.71 59.15
C ALA A 6 -5.70 15.65 59.54
N PRO A 7 -4.80 14.97 58.80
CA PRO A 7 -3.93 15.76 57.90
C PRO A 7 -3.28 15.04 56.68
N ILE A 8 -3.02 15.83 55.62
CA ILE A 8 -1.72 16.01 54.91
C ILE A 8 -1.02 14.79 54.24
N GLN A 9 -0.97 14.87 52.89
CA GLN A 9 0.20 14.83 52.00
C GLN A 9 1.29 13.71 52.12
N LYS A 10 1.60 13.16 50.93
CA LYS A 10 2.80 12.43 50.47
C LYS A 10 2.86 10.91 50.71
N THR A 11 3.11 10.19 49.60
CA THR A 11 4.30 9.36 49.32
C THR A 11 3.92 8.02 48.66
N GLU A 12 4.39 7.86 47.42
CA GLU A 12 4.80 6.61 46.77
C GLU A 12 3.87 5.39 46.76
N TYR A 13 3.28 5.11 45.60
CA TYR A 13 3.53 3.86 44.88
C TYR A 13 3.63 4.15 43.37
N ARG A 14 4.86 4.51 43.00
CA ARG A 14 5.41 4.41 41.66
C ARG A 14 5.76 2.93 41.38
N LEU A 15 5.59 2.48 40.13
CA LEU A 15 6.46 1.62 39.30
C LEU A 15 5.74 0.49 38.56
N TYR A 16 6.15 0.30 37.30
CA TYR A 16 5.71 -0.65 36.27
C TYR A 16 4.35 -0.30 35.64
N VAL A 17 4.22 0.23 34.43
CA VAL A 17 4.88 -0.15 33.16
C VAL A 17 4.88 1.05 32.21
N ILE A 18 5.96 1.84 32.24
CA ILE A 18 6.40 2.71 31.14
C ILE A 18 7.91 2.58 31.15
N HIS A 19 8.51 1.78 30.25
CA HIS A 19 9.92 1.88 29.86
C HIS A 19 10.29 0.79 28.83
N VAL A 20 9.81 0.91 27.59
CA VAL A 20 10.55 0.47 26.38
C VAL A 20 10.12 1.42 25.25
N PHE A 21 11.06 1.91 24.44
CA PHE A 21 10.89 2.86 23.31
C PHE A 21 11.02 4.37 23.59
N SER A 22 11.96 4.77 24.44
CA SER A 22 12.47 6.15 24.46
C SER A 22 13.96 6.19 24.73
N SER A 23 14.75 5.79 23.74
CA SER A 23 16.19 6.10 23.69
C SER A 23 16.70 5.83 22.28
N LEU A 24 17.57 6.72 21.78
CA LEU A 24 18.02 6.88 20.40
C LEU A 24 17.09 7.76 19.54
N PHE A 25 17.15 9.08 19.73
CA PHE A 25 17.24 10.09 18.65
C PHE A 25 17.30 11.48 19.29
N LEU A 26 18.49 11.84 19.76
CA LEU A 26 18.88 13.22 20.04
C LEU A 26 20.24 13.45 19.38
N SER A 27 20.26 14.25 18.33
CA SER A 27 21.38 15.13 18.00
C SER A 27 20.91 16.16 16.96
N ASP A 28 20.70 17.37 17.49
CA ASP A 28 21.00 18.70 16.95
C ASP A 28 21.07 18.91 15.44
N TYR A 29 20.25 19.86 14.94
CA TYR A 29 20.74 21.02 14.18
C TYR A 29 19.78 22.23 14.40
N PHE A 30 20.39 23.31 14.91
CA PHE A 30 19.99 24.73 15.03
C PHE A 30 19.29 25.31 13.77
N TYR A 31 18.55 26.43 13.70
CA TYR A 31 17.97 27.47 14.58
C TYR A 31 16.97 28.27 13.69
N CYS A 32 15.88 28.85 14.22
CA CYS A 32 15.53 30.30 14.14
C CYS A 32 14.05 30.61 14.47
N THR A 33 13.84 31.20 15.66
CA THR A 33 12.79 32.15 16.11
C THR A 33 11.32 31.72 16.29
N ARG A 34 10.73 32.30 17.35
CA ARG A 34 9.59 31.86 18.18
C ARG A 34 8.24 32.40 17.71
N ILE A 35 7.17 31.62 17.90
CA ILE A 35 5.87 32.06 18.46
C ILE A 35 5.28 30.90 19.31
N PRO A 36 4.93 31.07 20.60
CA PRO A 36 4.41 29.99 21.45
C PRO A 36 2.88 30.01 21.55
N ARG A 37 2.19 28.88 21.31
CA ARG A 37 0.87 28.53 21.92
C ARG A 37 0.59 27.01 21.90
N GLY A 38 0.53 26.41 23.09
CA GLY A 38 -0.33 25.25 23.45
C GLY A 38 0.12 23.82 23.06
N PRO A 39 -0.17 22.80 23.87
CA PRO A 39 0.22 21.41 23.60
C PRO A 39 -0.73 20.79 22.59
N GLN A 40 -0.33 20.76 21.32
CA GLN A 40 -1.00 19.97 20.28
C GLN A 40 -0.44 18.54 20.31
N LEU A 41 -1.01 17.70 21.17
CA LEU A 41 -0.82 16.25 21.13
C LEU A 41 -1.70 15.67 20.00
N PHE A 42 -1.36 15.97 18.75
CA PHE A 42 -1.98 15.36 17.59
C PHE A 42 -0.89 15.08 16.57
N PHE A 43 -0.54 13.81 16.39
CA PHE A 43 0.32 13.35 15.29
C PHE A 43 -0.33 13.82 13.98
N PRO A 44 0.26 14.76 13.22
CA PRO A 44 -0.30 15.12 11.95
C PRO A 44 0.07 14.01 10.97
N ILE A 45 -0.87 13.09 10.72
CA ILE A 45 -0.81 12.08 9.65
C ILE A 45 -0.71 12.75 8.26
N VAL A 46 -0.98 14.06 8.19
CA VAL A 46 -0.89 14.89 6.98
C VAL A 46 0.13 15.99 7.23
N PRO A 47 1.19 16.14 6.41
CA PRO A 47 2.17 17.22 6.58
C PRO A 47 1.47 18.58 6.62
N ALA A 48 1.88 19.44 7.57
CA ALA A 48 1.36 20.79 7.73
C ALA A 48 1.51 21.58 6.42
N ALA A 49 0.45 22.29 6.06
CA ALA A 49 0.29 23.01 4.81
C ALA A 49 1.35 24.11 4.64
N GLY A 50 2.44 23.78 3.96
CA GLY A 50 3.33 24.70 3.25
C GLY A 50 3.24 24.38 1.76
N GLU A 51 2.77 25.35 0.98
CA GLU A 51 2.21 25.24 -0.36
C GLU A 51 3.09 24.59 -1.45
N ARG A 52 3.05 23.27 -1.57
CA ARG A 52 3.21 22.58 -2.87
C ARG A 52 2.23 21.43 -2.97
N SER A 53 1.34 21.48 -3.97
CA SER A 53 0.54 20.31 -4.32
C SER A 53 1.50 19.17 -4.71
N ILE A 54 1.17 17.91 -4.39
CA ILE A 54 2.04 16.74 -4.68
C ILE A 54 2.36 16.64 -6.18
N GLN A 55 1.49 17.17 -7.04
CA GLN A 55 1.69 17.22 -8.50
C GLN A 55 2.75 18.25 -8.94
N ASN A 56 3.09 19.21 -8.07
CA ASN A 56 4.12 20.22 -8.30
C ASN A 56 5.40 19.93 -7.50
N MET A 57 5.53 18.72 -6.96
CA MET A 57 6.68 18.33 -6.15
C MET A 57 7.82 17.87 -7.06
N GLU A 58 9.05 18.18 -6.65
CA GLU A 58 10.25 17.75 -7.39
C GLU A 58 10.26 16.21 -7.58
N PRO A 59 10.69 15.72 -8.75
CA PRO A 59 10.86 14.30 -8.99
C PRO A 59 11.86 13.70 -8.00
N LEU A 60 11.71 12.40 -7.71
CA LEU A 60 12.67 11.70 -6.85
C LEU A 60 14.10 11.82 -7.44
N PRO A 61 15.13 11.91 -6.58
CA PRO A 61 16.52 11.99 -7.03
C PRO A 61 16.85 10.84 -7.98
N ARG A 62 17.38 11.16 -9.15
CA ARG A 62 17.82 10.17 -10.12
C ARG A 62 19.21 9.67 -9.74
N THR A 63 19.38 8.36 -9.66
CA THR A 63 20.69 7.73 -9.45
C THR A 63 21.14 7.05 -10.74
N GLY A 64 22.43 7.12 -11.07
CA GLY A 64 23.00 6.41 -12.23
C GLY A 64 23.11 4.89 -12.04
N ARG A 65 22.83 4.39 -10.84
CA ARG A 65 22.87 2.96 -10.45
C ARG A 65 21.51 2.53 -9.92
N GLY A 66 21.13 1.27 -10.11
CA GLY A 66 19.87 0.67 -9.65
C GLY A 66 18.90 0.28 -10.77
N LEU A 67 17.69 -0.12 -10.39
CA LEU A 67 16.63 -0.57 -11.29
C LEU A 67 15.76 0.62 -11.74
N ASN A 68 15.42 0.65 -13.03
CA ASN A 68 14.44 1.60 -13.55
C ASN A 68 12.99 1.10 -13.36
N ALA A 69 12.01 1.98 -13.62
CA ALA A 69 10.61 1.68 -13.41
C ALA A 69 10.11 0.48 -14.24
N ASN A 70 10.56 0.36 -15.49
CA ASN A 70 10.15 -0.75 -16.36
C ASN A 70 10.69 -2.10 -15.85
N GLN A 71 11.95 -2.15 -15.42
CA GLN A 71 12.56 -3.35 -14.85
C GLN A 71 11.81 -3.78 -13.58
N LEU A 72 11.53 -2.84 -12.69
CA LEU A 72 10.84 -3.13 -11.44
C LEU A 72 9.40 -3.59 -11.66
N LYS A 73 8.69 -2.98 -12.62
CA LYS A 73 7.36 -3.43 -13.05
C LYS A 73 7.39 -4.82 -13.68
N LEU A 74 8.41 -5.13 -14.47
CA LEU A 74 8.55 -6.46 -15.07
C LEU A 74 8.79 -7.54 -14.01
N ILE A 75 9.64 -7.26 -13.01
CA ILE A 75 9.83 -8.15 -11.85
C ILE A 75 8.51 -8.37 -11.11
N ALA A 76 7.75 -7.29 -10.84
CA ALA A 76 6.45 -7.39 -10.19
C ALA A 76 5.45 -8.20 -11.04
N VAL A 77 5.39 -7.98 -12.35
CA VAL A 77 4.48 -8.72 -13.24
C VAL A 77 4.85 -10.20 -13.30
N ALA A 78 6.14 -10.54 -13.37
CA ALA A 78 6.58 -11.94 -13.32
C ALA A 78 6.20 -12.60 -11.98
N ALA A 79 6.43 -11.91 -10.86
CA ALA A 79 6.02 -12.39 -9.54
C ALA A 79 4.50 -12.58 -9.43
N MET A 80 3.70 -11.68 -10.02
CA MET A 80 2.23 -11.78 -10.06
C MET A 80 1.74 -13.04 -10.77
N VAL A 81 2.36 -13.38 -11.91
CA VAL A 81 2.04 -14.61 -12.65
C VAL A 81 2.33 -15.83 -11.79
N VAL A 82 3.50 -15.85 -11.14
CA VAL A 82 3.87 -16.95 -10.23
C VAL A 82 2.85 -17.07 -9.09
N ASP A 83 2.40 -15.97 -8.48
CA ASP A 83 1.37 -16.01 -7.42
C ASP A 83 0.07 -16.63 -7.93
N HIS A 84 -0.45 -16.13 -9.04
CA HIS A 84 -1.75 -16.54 -9.56
C HIS A 84 -1.72 -17.97 -10.11
N CYS A 85 -0.66 -18.37 -10.82
CA CYS A 85 -0.50 -19.76 -11.25
C CYS A 85 -0.47 -20.69 -10.04
N THR A 86 0.28 -20.35 -9.00
CA THR A 86 0.31 -21.14 -7.75
C THR A 86 -1.07 -21.21 -7.10
N ALA A 87 -1.77 -20.08 -7.01
CA ALA A 87 -3.06 -19.99 -6.34
C ALA A 87 -4.17 -20.76 -7.06
N PHE A 88 -4.20 -20.75 -8.39
CA PHE A 88 -5.33 -21.26 -9.17
C PHE A 88 -5.05 -22.59 -9.88
N LEU A 89 -3.79 -22.90 -10.23
CA LEU A 89 -3.43 -24.15 -10.91
C LEU A 89 -2.95 -25.24 -9.95
N PHE A 90 -2.35 -24.85 -8.81
CA PHE A 90 -1.79 -25.78 -7.83
C PHE A 90 -2.35 -25.59 -6.40
N PRO A 91 -3.67 -25.41 -6.20
CA PRO A 91 -4.22 -25.14 -4.87
C PRO A 91 -4.03 -26.29 -3.88
N LEU A 92 -3.85 -27.53 -4.38
CA LEU A 92 -3.73 -28.75 -3.57
C LEU A 92 -2.28 -29.16 -3.26
N VAL A 93 -1.27 -28.34 -3.62
CA VAL A 93 0.15 -28.65 -3.41
C VAL A 93 0.74 -27.68 -2.36
N PRO A 94 0.76 -28.02 -1.06
CA PRO A 94 1.19 -27.14 0.04
C PRO A 94 2.58 -26.52 -0.16
N GLU A 95 3.51 -27.25 -0.76
CA GLU A 95 4.89 -26.82 -1.01
C GLU A 95 4.95 -25.68 -2.02
N ALA A 96 4.03 -25.68 -3.01
CA ALA A 96 3.96 -24.64 -4.03
C ALA A 96 3.62 -23.26 -3.42
N TRP A 97 2.96 -23.22 -2.25
CA TRP A 97 2.57 -21.96 -1.60
C TRP A 97 3.77 -21.10 -1.18
N LEU A 98 4.98 -21.66 -1.10
CA LEU A 98 6.22 -20.88 -0.94
C LEU A 98 6.46 -19.93 -2.12
N LEU A 99 6.03 -20.28 -3.33
CA LEU A 99 6.15 -19.41 -4.52
C LEU A 99 5.31 -18.15 -4.38
N ARG A 100 4.22 -18.20 -3.60
CA ARG A 100 3.39 -17.02 -3.29
C ARG A 100 4.12 -15.99 -2.45
N LEU A 101 5.15 -16.38 -1.69
CA LEU A 101 6.01 -15.45 -0.96
C LEU A 101 6.62 -14.42 -1.93
N ILE A 102 7.15 -14.90 -3.06
CA ILE A 102 7.70 -14.03 -4.10
C ILE A 102 6.56 -13.24 -4.72
N GLY A 103 5.42 -13.88 -5.00
CA GLY A 103 4.22 -13.24 -5.54
C GLY A 103 3.75 -11.98 -4.82
N ARG A 104 3.81 -11.98 -3.48
CA ARG A 104 3.31 -10.88 -2.63
C ARG A 104 4.06 -9.55 -2.79
N LEU A 105 5.28 -9.53 -3.35
CA LEU A 105 6.00 -8.27 -3.62
C LEU A 105 5.31 -7.40 -4.66
N THR A 106 4.47 -8.00 -5.52
CA THR A 106 3.80 -7.31 -6.63
C THR A 106 2.97 -6.12 -6.16
N ALA A 107 2.10 -6.32 -5.17
CA ALA A 107 1.14 -5.29 -4.79
C ALA A 107 1.79 -4.05 -4.18
N PRO A 108 2.75 -4.15 -3.24
CA PRO A 108 3.51 -2.99 -2.78
C PRO A 108 4.19 -2.20 -3.90
N ILE A 109 4.81 -2.91 -4.86
CA ILE A 109 5.49 -2.26 -6.00
C ILE A 109 4.49 -1.54 -6.89
N MET A 110 3.35 -2.16 -7.18
CA MET A 110 2.29 -1.53 -7.96
C MET A 110 1.68 -0.33 -7.22
N CYS A 111 1.44 -0.43 -5.91
CA CYS A 111 0.99 0.68 -5.08
C CYS A 111 1.97 1.87 -5.11
N PHE A 112 3.28 1.58 -4.98
CA PHE A 112 4.31 2.59 -5.14
C PHE A 112 4.25 3.27 -6.51
N PHE A 113 4.11 2.50 -7.60
CA PHE A 113 4.00 3.09 -8.95
C PHE A 113 2.70 3.84 -9.21
N ILE A 114 1.61 3.51 -8.51
CA ILE A 114 0.40 4.33 -8.55
C ILE A 114 0.66 5.72 -7.96
N ALA A 115 1.27 5.75 -6.77
CA ALA A 115 1.66 6.99 -6.09
C ALA A 115 2.71 7.79 -6.88
N GLU A 116 3.72 7.13 -7.43
CA GLU A 116 4.72 7.73 -8.33
C GLU A 116 4.04 8.33 -9.55
N GLY A 117 3.15 7.57 -10.21
CA GLY A 117 2.41 8.04 -11.38
C GLY A 117 1.52 9.25 -11.11
N PHE A 118 0.98 9.37 -9.88
CA PHE A 118 0.20 10.53 -9.47
C PHE A 118 1.03 11.82 -9.44
N ALA A 119 2.29 11.75 -8.98
CA ALA A 119 3.19 12.91 -8.96
C ALA A 119 3.57 13.40 -10.37
N HIS A 120 3.54 12.52 -11.38
CA HIS A 120 3.94 12.85 -12.76
C HIS A 120 2.77 13.05 -13.73
N THR A 121 1.53 12.84 -13.29
CA THR A 121 0.38 12.90 -14.21
C THR A 121 -0.03 14.33 -14.49
N SER A 122 -0.12 14.69 -15.77
CA SER A 122 -0.69 15.98 -16.20
C SER A 122 -2.22 15.97 -16.27
N ASN A 123 -2.83 14.78 -16.31
CA ASN A 123 -4.29 14.63 -16.40
C ASN A 123 -4.78 13.50 -15.50
N LEU A 124 -5.12 13.89 -14.27
CA LEU A 124 -5.63 12.98 -13.25
C LEU A 124 -6.93 12.28 -13.67
N ARG A 125 -7.85 12.98 -14.36
CA ARG A 125 -9.13 12.39 -14.80
C ARG A 125 -8.90 11.23 -15.76
N ARG A 126 -8.00 11.39 -16.74
CA ARG A 126 -7.62 10.30 -17.65
C ARG A 126 -6.91 9.18 -16.91
N TYR A 127 -6.11 9.48 -15.88
CA TYR A 127 -5.44 8.45 -15.09
C TYR A 127 -6.44 7.61 -14.28
N LEU A 128 -7.35 8.26 -13.54
CA LEU A 128 -8.45 7.59 -12.83
C LEU A 128 -9.34 6.80 -13.79
N GLY A 129 -9.70 7.38 -14.94
CA GLY A 129 -10.51 6.70 -15.96
C GLY A 129 -9.86 5.43 -16.51
N ARG A 130 -8.54 5.44 -16.74
CA ARG A 130 -7.80 4.23 -17.17
C ARG A 130 -7.79 3.15 -16.09
N LEU A 131 -7.60 3.51 -14.82
CA LEU A 131 -7.64 2.53 -13.72
C LEU A 131 -9.04 1.98 -13.52
N LEU A 132 -10.07 2.83 -13.59
CA LEU A 132 -11.46 2.40 -13.51
C LEU A 132 -11.83 1.44 -14.66
N LEU A 133 -11.45 1.77 -15.90
CA LEU A 133 -11.66 0.88 -17.04
C LEU A 133 -10.95 -0.46 -16.82
N ALA A 134 -9.70 -0.46 -16.36
CA ALA A 134 -8.98 -1.69 -16.04
C ALA A 134 -9.65 -2.48 -14.91
N ALA A 135 -10.20 -1.82 -13.90
CA ALA A 135 -10.95 -2.46 -12.83
C ALA A 135 -12.21 -3.14 -13.35
N LEU A 136 -13.01 -2.46 -14.18
CA LEU A 136 -14.23 -3.01 -14.77
C LEU A 136 -13.94 -4.19 -15.70
N VAL A 137 -12.97 -4.04 -16.60
CA VAL A 137 -12.57 -5.10 -17.54
C VAL A 137 -12.02 -6.31 -16.80
N SER A 138 -11.18 -6.10 -15.78
CA SER A 138 -10.57 -7.19 -15.02
C SER A 138 -11.50 -7.83 -13.99
N HIS A 139 -12.63 -7.21 -13.68
CA HIS A 139 -13.60 -7.78 -12.74
C HIS A 139 -14.14 -9.12 -13.25
N VAL A 140 -14.46 -9.23 -14.55
CA VAL A 140 -14.96 -10.46 -15.17
C VAL A 140 -13.97 -11.64 -15.01
N PRO A 141 -12.72 -11.59 -15.50
CA PRO A 141 -11.80 -12.71 -15.35
C PRO A 141 -11.44 -13.00 -13.90
N PHE A 142 -11.39 -11.97 -13.06
CA PHE A 142 -11.11 -12.15 -11.65
C PHE A 142 -12.23 -12.93 -10.94
N VAL A 143 -13.49 -12.62 -11.22
CA VAL A 143 -14.66 -13.34 -10.68
C VAL A 143 -14.68 -14.79 -11.18
N LEU A 144 -14.33 -15.03 -12.45
CA LEU A 144 -14.22 -16.38 -13.02
C LEU A 144 -13.21 -17.25 -12.26
N CYS A 145 -12.04 -16.72 -11.90
CA CYS A 145 -11.05 -17.43 -11.09
C CYS A 145 -11.49 -17.69 -9.62
N HIS A 146 -12.49 -16.97 -9.10
CA HIS A 146 -12.88 -17.01 -7.69
C HIS A 146 -14.26 -17.65 -7.45
N GLY A 147 -14.65 -18.63 -8.27
CA GLY A 147 -15.92 -19.36 -8.11
C GLY A 147 -17.01 -18.96 -9.11
N GLY A 148 -16.69 -18.18 -10.14
CA GLY A 148 -17.62 -17.85 -11.22
C GLY A 148 -18.65 -16.79 -10.83
N LEU A 149 -19.76 -16.75 -11.57
CA LEU A 149 -20.74 -15.65 -11.50
C LEU A 149 -21.39 -15.47 -10.10
N SER A 150 -21.43 -16.51 -9.27
CA SER A 150 -21.90 -16.42 -7.88
C SER A 150 -21.03 -15.49 -7.02
N SER A 151 -19.75 -15.35 -7.36
CA SER A 151 -18.81 -14.47 -6.67
C SER A 151 -18.81 -13.04 -7.19
N PHE A 152 -19.61 -12.71 -8.21
CA PHE A 152 -19.61 -11.40 -8.88
C PHE A 152 -19.73 -10.23 -7.90
N TRP A 153 -20.67 -10.33 -6.97
CA TRP A 153 -20.88 -9.28 -5.97
C TRP A 153 -19.99 -9.43 -4.75
N ASN A 154 -19.23 -10.52 -4.61
CA ASN A 154 -18.52 -10.90 -3.38
C ASN A 154 -17.02 -10.68 -3.42
N THR A 155 -16.45 -10.46 -4.60
CA THR A 155 -15.02 -10.31 -4.78
C THR A 155 -14.73 -9.25 -5.83
N SER A 156 -13.57 -8.62 -5.78
CA SER A 156 -13.15 -7.70 -6.83
C SER A 156 -11.62 -7.64 -6.93
N SER A 157 -11.12 -7.25 -8.10
CA SER A 157 -9.71 -7.36 -8.42
C SER A 157 -8.86 -6.26 -7.75
N VAL A 158 -7.54 -6.45 -7.76
CA VAL A 158 -6.60 -5.43 -7.27
C VAL A 158 -6.68 -4.13 -8.08
N MET A 159 -7.16 -4.16 -9.32
CA MET A 159 -7.35 -2.93 -10.10
C MET A 159 -8.40 -2.00 -9.47
N TRP A 160 -9.43 -2.56 -8.82
CA TRP A 160 -10.41 -1.77 -8.06
C TRP A 160 -9.78 -1.09 -6.85
N THR A 161 -8.91 -1.78 -6.11
CA THR A 161 -8.19 -1.17 -4.97
C THR A 161 -7.18 -0.11 -5.40
N LEU A 162 -6.46 -0.33 -6.50
CA LEU A 162 -5.53 0.68 -7.05
C LEU A 162 -6.28 1.94 -7.51
N PHE A 163 -7.46 1.79 -8.13
CA PHE A 163 -8.33 2.91 -8.50
C PHE A 163 -8.77 3.70 -7.26
N LEU A 164 -9.31 3.02 -6.24
CA LEU A 164 -9.75 3.66 -4.99
C LEU A 164 -8.58 4.31 -4.24
N GLY A 165 -7.41 3.67 -4.24
CA GLY A 165 -6.19 4.22 -3.64
C GLY A 165 -5.71 5.49 -4.34
N LEU A 166 -5.75 5.53 -5.67
CA LEU A 166 -5.45 6.77 -6.42
C LEU A 166 -6.48 7.87 -6.13
N ALA A 167 -7.77 7.52 -6.05
CA ALA A 167 -8.83 8.48 -5.73
C ALA A 167 -8.64 9.07 -4.32
N ALA A 168 -8.36 8.21 -3.33
CA ALA A 168 -8.08 8.62 -1.95
C ALA A 168 -6.84 9.51 -1.86
N LEU A 169 -5.76 9.16 -2.57
CA LEU A 169 -4.55 9.98 -2.63
C LEU A 169 -4.81 11.33 -3.28
N ALA A 170 -5.50 11.35 -4.42
CA ALA A 170 -5.82 12.58 -5.13
C ALA A 170 -6.66 13.55 -4.29
N PHE A 171 -7.65 13.03 -3.56
CA PHE A 171 -8.45 13.83 -2.65
C PHE A 171 -7.63 14.34 -1.45
N SER A 172 -6.81 13.46 -0.85
CA SER A 172 -5.99 13.80 0.32
C SER A 172 -4.87 14.81 0.01
N ALA A 173 -4.37 14.79 -1.22
CA ALA A 173 -3.35 15.71 -1.72
C ALA A 173 -3.87 17.14 -1.95
N ASN A 174 -5.20 17.33 -2.02
CA ASN A 174 -5.78 18.64 -2.24
C ASN A 174 -5.77 19.47 -0.94
N PRO A 175 -5.11 20.64 -0.90
CA PRO A 175 -5.01 21.45 0.31
C PRO A 175 -6.34 22.12 0.70
N ARG A 176 -7.32 22.21 -0.21
CA ARG A 176 -8.61 22.88 0.04
C ARG A 176 -9.48 22.15 1.06
N TYR A 177 -9.30 20.85 1.24
CA TYR A 177 -10.15 20.06 2.12
C TYR A 177 -9.55 19.91 3.52
N PRO A 178 -10.35 20.03 4.59
CA PRO A 178 -9.89 19.81 5.96
C PRO A 178 -9.59 18.32 6.20
N VAL A 179 -8.75 18.05 7.21
CA VAL A 179 -8.26 16.69 7.51
C VAL A 179 -9.39 15.71 7.81
N TRP A 180 -10.44 16.11 8.54
CA TRP A 180 -11.55 15.22 8.86
C TRP A 180 -12.27 14.69 7.61
N LEU A 181 -12.46 15.54 6.59
CA LEU A 181 -13.11 15.15 5.34
C LEU A 181 -12.20 14.21 4.54
N LYS A 182 -10.88 14.44 4.56
CA LYS A 182 -9.89 13.51 3.99
C LYS A 182 -9.99 12.14 4.66
N CYS A 183 -10.07 12.10 6.00
CA CYS A 183 -10.25 10.85 6.74
C CYS A 183 -11.54 10.13 6.35
N ILE A 184 -12.67 10.85 6.23
CA ILE A 184 -13.95 10.24 5.78
C ILE A 184 -13.83 9.63 4.39
N VAL A 185 -13.23 10.35 3.44
CA VAL A 185 -13.05 9.83 2.07
C VAL A 185 -12.12 8.62 2.06
N VAL A 186 -11.02 8.65 2.81
CA VAL A 186 -10.12 7.49 2.94
C VAL A 186 -10.86 6.29 3.53
N LEU A 187 -11.63 6.49 4.62
CA LEU A 187 -12.43 5.43 5.23
C LEU A 187 -13.49 4.87 4.28
N ALA A 188 -14.16 5.73 3.51
CA ALA A 188 -15.11 5.31 2.48
C ALA A 188 -14.43 4.47 1.39
N CYS A 189 -13.26 4.88 0.90
CA CYS A 189 -12.47 4.09 -0.04
C CYS A 189 -12.04 2.74 0.57
N CYS A 190 -11.62 2.71 1.83
CA CYS A 190 -11.27 1.48 2.53
C CYS A 190 -12.47 0.53 2.68
N ALA A 191 -13.66 1.06 2.99
CA ALA A 191 -14.89 0.28 3.08
C ALA A 191 -15.30 -0.30 1.71
N LEU A 192 -15.23 0.51 0.64
CA LEU A 192 -15.50 0.06 -0.73
C LEU A 192 -14.48 -0.97 -1.23
N ALA A 193 -13.27 -0.97 -0.67
CA ALA A 193 -12.22 -1.92 -0.97
C ALA A 193 -12.28 -3.19 -0.11
N TRP A 194 -13.17 -3.30 0.88
CA TRP A 194 -13.12 -4.36 1.89
C TRP A 194 -13.01 -5.78 1.29
N ARG A 195 -13.80 -6.06 0.25
CA ARG A 195 -13.87 -7.36 -0.44
C ARG A 195 -13.01 -7.48 -1.69
N SER A 196 -12.24 -6.45 -2.02
CA SER A 196 -11.33 -6.51 -3.17
C SER A 196 -9.94 -7.01 -2.77
N ASP A 197 -9.22 -7.56 -3.74
CA ASP A 197 -7.87 -8.05 -3.53
C ASP A 197 -6.94 -6.95 -3.00
N TRP A 198 -6.13 -7.30 -2.00
CA TRP A 198 -5.33 -6.38 -1.15
C TRP A 198 -6.09 -5.36 -0.31
N SER A 199 -7.43 -5.32 -0.43
CA SER A 199 -8.35 -4.59 0.43
C SER A 199 -7.90 -3.14 0.73
N TRP A 200 -8.10 -2.69 1.97
CA TRP A 200 -7.67 -1.38 2.44
C TRP A 200 -6.13 -1.24 2.58
N TYR A 201 -5.36 -2.33 2.64
CA TYR A 201 -3.89 -2.27 2.76
C TYR A 201 -3.27 -1.52 1.58
N ALA A 202 -3.71 -1.83 0.36
CA ALA A 202 -3.22 -1.18 -0.85
C ALA A 202 -3.50 0.33 -0.85
N ILE A 203 -4.68 0.75 -0.37
CA ILE A 203 -5.05 2.17 -0.27
C ILE A 203 -4.10 2.89 0.68
N LEU A 204 -3.84 2.32 1.86
CA LEU A 204 -2.92 2.92 2.83
C LEU A 204 -1.47 2.94 2.34
N TRP A 205 -1.03 1.92 1.60
CA TRP A 205 0.28 1.95 0.94
C TRP A 205 0.38 3.05 -0.12
N ILE A 206 -0.63 3.22 -0.98
CA ILE A 206 -0.66 4.31 -1.98
C ILE A 206 -0.62 5.67 -1.29
N LEU A 207 -1.40 5.85 -0.21
CA LEU A 207 -1.37 7.07 0.60
C LEU A 207 0.00 7.30 1.25
N GLY A 208 0.60 6.26 1.85
CA GLY A 208 1.91 6.34 2.47
C GLY A 208 3.00 6.74 1.48
N PHE A 209 3.08 6.07 0.33
CA PHE A 209 4.06 6.40 -0.71
C PHE A 209 3.79 7.75 -1.37
N GLY A 210 2.53 8.17 -1.49
CA GLY A 210 2.16 9.43 -2.12
C GLY A 210 2.37 10.64 -1.21
N LEU A 211 1.82 10.61 0.00
CA LEU A 211 1.89 11.72 0.96
C LEU A 211 3.29 11.90 1.56
N PHE A 212 4.02 10.82 1.81
CA PHE A 212 5.38 10.86 2.36
C PHE A 212 6.46 10.66 1.31
N ARG A 213 6.16 10.96 0.04
CA ARG A 213 7.06 10.77 -1.11
C ARG A 213 8.50 11.29 -0.88
N GLN A 214 8.65 12.47 -0.28
CA GLN A 214 9.96 13.08 -0.03
C GLN A 214 10.64 12.55 1.24
N ASP A 215 9.87 12.06 2.21
CA ASP A 215 10.38 11.46 3.43
C ASP A 215 10.31 9.92 3.32
N ARG A 216 11.34 9.37 2.67
CA ARG A 216 11.44 7.91 2.44
C ARG A 216 11.31 7.12 3.75
N LYS A 217 11.84 7.63 4.87
CA LYS A 217 11.76 6.94 6.16
C LYS A 217 10.30 6.79 6.60
N ARG A 218 9.51 7.87 6.52
CA ARG A 218 8.07 7.81 6.83
C ARG A 218 7.30 6.94 5.85
N ALA A 219 7.57 7.04 4.55
CA ALA A 219 6.91 6.21 3.55
C ALA A 219 7.13 4.70 3.80
N PHE A 220 8.38 4.30 4.05
CA PHE A 220 8.71 2.91 4.38
C PHE A 220 8.23 2.48 5.77
N ALA A 221 8.14 3.40 6.75
CA ALA A 221 7.55 3.11 8.05
C ALA A 221 6.04 2.81 7.94
N VAL A 222 5.29 3.62 7.19
CA VAL A 222 3.87 3.35 6.91
C VAL A 222 3.72 2.05 6.14
N PHE A 223 4.54 1.83 5.12
CA PHE A 223 4.56 0.56 4.38
C PHE A 223 4.77 -0.63 5.31
N ALA A 224 5.76 -0.56 6.19
CA ALA A 224 6.10 -1.63 7.11
C ALA A 224 5.01 -1.87 8.17
N ALA A 225 4.43 -0.80 8.72
CA ALA A 225 3.33 -0.90 9.68
C ALA A 225 2.09 -1.57 9.08
N VAL A 226 1.65 -1.11 7.90
CA VAL A 226 0.51 -1.71 7.18
C VAL A 226 0.83 -3.15 6.74
N GLY A 227 2.06 -3.41 6.31
CA GLY A 227 2.54 -4.76 5.97
C GLY A 227 2.57 -5.70 7.16
N ALA A 228 2.91 -5.22 8.35
CA ALA A 228 2.84 -5.99 9.58
C ALA A 228 1.39 -6.33 9.93
N CYS A 229 0.45 -5.38 9.80
CA CYS A 229 -0.98 -5.65 9.98
C CYS A 229 -1.51 -6.70 8.99
N TYR A 230 -1.01 -6.72 7.75
CA TYR A 230 -1.31 -7.77 6.79
C TYR A 230 -0.70 -9.12 7.20
N ALA A 231 0.56 -9.13 7.65
CA ALA A 231 1.27 -10.33 8.09
C ALA A 231 0.62 -11.01 9.31
N VAL A 232 0.03 -10.22 10.23
CA VAL A 232 -0.71 -10.75 11.40
C VAL A 232 -1.86 -11.67 11.00
N LYS A 233 -2.49 -11.47 9.83
CA LYS A 233 -3.52 -12.41 9.33
C LYS A 233 -2.99 -13.83 9.16
N GLY A 234 -1.74 -13.97 8.76
CA GLY A 234 -1.08 -15.27 8.62
C GLY A 234 -0.81 -15.96 9.96
N LEU A 235 -0.69 -15.21 11.06
CA LEU A 235 -0.37 -15.76 12.38
C LEU A 235 -1.53 -16.53 13.02
N ALA A 236 -2.75 -16.33 12.54
CA ALA A 236 -3.93 -17.00 13.07
C ALA A 236 -3.94 -18.52 12.81
N VAL A 237 -3.30 -18.99 11.74
CA VAL A 237 -3.24 -20.41 11.37
C VAL A 237 -1.83 -20.74 10.83
N PRO A 238 -0.90 -21.24 11.68
CA PRO A 238 0.47 -21.55 11.25
C PRO A 238 0.49 -22.60 10.13
N SER A 239 0.94 -22.20 8.94
CA SER A 239 1.07 -23.07 7.76
C SER A 239 2.16 -22.53 6.81
N LEU A 240 2.57 -23.30 5.81
CA LEU A 240 3.45 -22.79 4.75
C LEU A 240 2.84 -21.56 4.05
N PHE A 241 1.50 -21.45 4.03
CA PHE A 241 0.80 -20.28 3.54
C PHE A 241 1.02 -19.04 4.42
N THR A 242 1.19 -19.18 5.74
CA THR A 242 1.51 -18.08 6.67
C THR A 242 2.78 -17.35 6.25
N ILE A 243 3.80 -18.09 5.82
CA ILE A 243 5.08 -17.53 5.40
C ILE A 243 4.86 -16.57 4.22
N SER A 244 3.94 -16.91 3.30
CA SER A 244 3.66 -16.08 2.12
C SER A 244 3.24 -14.65 2.47
N TYR A 245 2.59 -14.42 3.62
CA TYR A 245 2.16 -13.08 4.02
C TYR A 245 3.32 -12.10 4.26
N PHE A 246 4.47 -12.61 4.70
CA PHE A 246 5.69 -11.82 4.88
C PHE A 246 6.34 -11.41 3.54
N GLY A 247 5.91 -12.01 2.44
CA GLY A 247 6.45 -11.74 1.10
C GLY A 247 6.29 -10.30 0.64
N VAL A 248 5.35 -9.55 1.23
CA VAL A 248 5.20 -8.10 0.98
C VAL A 248 6.50 -7.35 1.26
N PHE A 249 7.26 -7.76 2.29
CA PHE A 249 8.50 -7.08 2.68
C PHE A 249 9.65 -7.30 1.69
N LEU A 250 9.56 -8.30 0.80
CA LEU A 250 10.52 -8.48 -0.29
C LEU A 250 10.49 -7.31 -1.29
N ALA A 251 9.43 -6.50 -1.28
CA ALA A 251 9.38 -5.27 -2.06
C ALA A 251 10.36 -4.19 -1.56
N ILE A 252 10.76 -4.20 -0.28
CA ILE A 252 11.64 -3.18 0.30
C ILE A 252 12.98 -3.08 -0.44
N PRO A 253 13.80 -4.14 -0.54
CA PRO A 253 15.10 -4.03 -1.22
C PRO A 253 14.93 -3.60 -2.68
N LEU A 254 13.90 -4.08 -3.37
CA LEU A 254 13.65 -3.74 -4.77
C LEU A 254 13.23 -2.26 -4.94
N LEU A 255 12.38 -1.74 -4.05
CA LEU A 255 11.98 -0.32 -4.06
C LEU A 255 13.14 0.60 -3.66
N LEU A 256 14.04 0.16 -2.77
CA LEU A 256 15.25 0.92 -2.42
C LEU A 256 16.26 0.97 -3.58
N LEU A 257 16.27 -0.05 -4.45
CA LEU A 257 17.06 -0.07 -5.68
C LEU A 257 16.46 0.77 -6.81
N TYR A 258 15.26 1.34 -6.65
CA TYR A 258 14.64 2.18 -7.68
C TYR A 258 15.42 3.48 -7.90
N ASN A 259 15.86 3.68 -9.14
CA ASN A 259 16.77 4.78 -9.51
C ASN A 259 16.06 6.07 -9.95
N GLY A 260 14.73 6.13 -9.85
CA GLY A 260 13.94 7.31 -10.24
C GLY A 260 13.77 7.52 -11.76
N THR A 261 14.25 6.59 -12.59
CA THR A 261 14.11 6.68 -14.06
C THR A 261 13.00 5.78 -14.60
N HIS A 262 12.31 6.22 -15.65
CA HIS A 262 11.21 5.46 -16.24
C HIS A 262 11.65 4.27 -17.11
N GLY A 263 12.89 4.26 -17.60
CA GLY A 263 13.34 3.31 -18.63
C GLY A 263 12.80 3.66 -20.03
N THR A 264 12.62 2.65 -20.87
CA THR A 264 12.18 2.78 -22.26
C THR A 264 10.71 3.23 -22.39
N ARG A 265 10.42 4.16 -23.30
CA ARG A 265 9.05 4.62 -23.62
C ARG A 265 8.53 3.96 -24.89
N SER A 266 8.30 2.65 -24.85
CA SER A 266 7.66 1.93 -25.95
C SER A 266 6.13 1.88 -25.76
N ARG A 267 5.37 2.16 -26.83
CA ARG A 267 3.90 1.99 -26.83
C ARG A 267 3.52 0.54 -26.54
N ALA A 268 4.25 -0.43 -27.09
CA ALA A 268 4.00 -1.85 -26.86
C ALA A 268 4.14 -2.22 -25.38
N LEU A 269 5.14 -1.68 -24.69
CA LEU A 269 5.35 -1.93 -23.27
C LEU A 269 4.24 -1.29 -22.40
N GLN A 270 3.80 -0.09 -22.77
CA GLN A 270 2.71 0.61 -22.07
C GLN A 270 1.38 -0.13 -22.20
N TYR A 271 1.00 -0.54 -23.41
CA TYR A 271 -0.21 -1.32 -23.65
C TYR A 271 -0.10 -2.74 -23.09
N GLY A 272 1.08 -3.34 -23.17
CA GLY A 272 1.38 -4.65 -22.60
C GLY A 272 1.04 -4.68 -21.11
N PHE A 273 1.62 -3.78 -20.31
CA PHE A 273 1.31 -3.73 -18.87
C PHE A 273 -0.16 -3.47 -18.56
N TYR A 274 -0.86 -2.72 -19.42
CA TYR A 274 -2.26 -2.38 -19.20
C TYR A 274 -3.20 -3.58 -19.41
N TRP A 275 -3.04 -4.29 -20.52
CA TRP A 275 -3.88 -5.43 -20.86
C TRP A 275 -3.42 -6.75 -20.22
N PHE A 276 -2.18 -6.80 -19.73
CA PHE A 276 -1.63 -7.99 -19.10
C PHE A 276 -2.51 -8.50 -17.97
N TYR A 277 -2.99 -7.61 -17.09
CA TYR A 277 -3.73 -8.02 -15.89
C TYR A 277 -5.02 -8.84 -16.20
N PRO A 278 -5.99 -8.32 -16.97
CA PRO A 278 -7.15 -9.14 -17.34
C PRO A 278 -6.78 -10.35 -18.21
N ALA A 279 -5.80 -10.21 -19.11
CA ALA A 279 -5.43 -11.28 -20.04
C ALA A 279 -4.82 -12.51 -19.33
N HIS A 280 -3.85 -12.32 -18.42
CA HIS A 280 -3.24 -13.47 -17.74
C HIS A 280 -4.22 -14.18 -16.80
N LEU A 281 -5.16 -13.46 -16.18
CA LEU A 281 -6.23 -14.08 -15.39
C LEU A 281 -7.16 -14.94 -16.27
N LEU A 282 -7.55 -14.45 -17.45
CA LEU A 282 -8.31 -15.26 -18.41
C LEU A 282 -7.55 -16.52 -18.82
N VAL A 283 -6.27 -16.38 -19.16
CA VAL A 283 -5.44 -17.53 -19.57
C VAL A 283 -5.34 -18.55 -18.43
N ILE A 284 -5.11 -18.11 -17.19
CA ILE A 284 -5.05 -18.99 -16.02
C ILE A 284 -6.40 -19.67 -15.79
N TRP A 285 -7.51 -18.95 -15.88
CA TRP A 285 -8.84 -19.53 -15.76
C TRP A 285 -9.10 -20.61 -16.83
N TRP A 286 -8.78 -20.32 -18.10
CA TRP A 286 -8.90 -21.28 -19.19
C TRP A 286 -8.07 -22.55 -18.95
N ILE A 287 -6.79 -22.40 -18.54
CA ILE A 287 -5.94 -23.54 -18.21
C ILE A 287 -6.52 -24.30 -17.00
N SER A 288 -7.00 -23.60 -15.97
CA SER A 288 -7.59 -24.24 -14.80
C SER A 288 -8.81 -25.09 -15.16
N LEU A 289 -9.59 -24.68 -16.15
CA LEU A 289 -10.72 -25.45 -16.68
C LEU A 289 -10.24 -26.74 -17.35
N LEU A 290 -9.21 -26.66 -18.20
CA LEU A 290 -8.63 -27.82 -18.89
C LEU A 290 -7.98 -28.84 -17.95
N LEU A 291 -7.47 -28.39 -16.80
CA LEU A 291 -6.91 -29.28 -15.78
C LEU A 291 -8.00 -29.93 -14.90
N GLN A 292 -9.20 -29.38 -14.87
CA GLN A 292 -10.33 -29.87 -14.08
C GLN A 292 -11.30 -30.74 -14.89
N THR A 293 -11.16 -30.80 -16.22
CA THR A 293 -11.93 -31.74 -17.05
C THR A 293 -11.46 -33.17 -16.78
N PRO A 294 -12.38 -34.10 -16.45
CA PRO A 294 -12.05 -35.49 -16.11
C PRO A 294 -11.49 -36.29 -17.28
#